data_AF-A0A0S8I694-F1
#
_entry.id   AF-A0A0S8I694-F1
#
_cell.length_a   1.000
_cell.length_b   1.000
_cell.length_c   1.000
_cell.angle_alpha   90.00
_cell.angle_beta   90.00
_cell.angle_gamma   90.00
#
_symmetry.space_group_name_H-M   'P 1'
#
loop_
_entity.id
_entity.type
_entity.pdbx_description
1 polymer ?
#
loop_
_entity_poly.entity_id
_entity_poly.type
_entity_poly.pdbx_seq_one_letter_code
_entity_poly.pdbx_strand_id
1 'polypeptide(L)'
;MLRVCKKMMGKRSKEKTYAQIFRMDMQNLRETQDTNSQETKEHVINAIILAPRIGFIGYRTSRAIAYLLYYYLSRVRKDCEFLNSGDNLSNQLIHFGPGDLLIALSFPRYARETIEVLKYGKRMG
;
A
#
# COMPACT_ATOMS: atom_id res chain seq x y z
N MET A 1 -9.56 12.15 7.72
CA MET A 1 -8.60 12.96 8.48
C MET A 1 -9.28 13.83 9.55
N LEU A 2 -10.20 14.73 9.20
CA LEU A 2 -10.87 15.63 10.18
C LEU A 2 -11.67 14.93 11.30
N ARG A 3 -12.23 13.73 11.07
CA ARG A 3 -12.95 12.97 12.11
C ARG A 3 -12.04 12.33 13.16
N VAL A 4 -10.80 11.99 12.81
CA VAL A 4 -9.83 11.42 13.76
C VAL A 4 -9.29 12.53 14.67
N CYS A 5 -8.96 13.70 14.11
CA CYS A 5 -8.59 14.87 14.91
C CYS A 5 -9.73 15.30 15.87
N LYS A 6 -10.99 15.28 15.43
CA LYS A 6 -12.12 15.71 16.29
C LYS A 6 -12.34 14.80 17.50
N LYS A 7 -12.01 13.50 17.38
CA LYS A 7 -12.06 12.54 18.50
C LYS A 7 -10.87 12.72 19.48
N MET A 8 -9.77 13.32 19.04
CA MET A 8 -8.56 13.57 19.83
C MET A 8 -8.56 14.92 20.59
N MET A 9 -9.36 15.91 20.18
CA MET A 9 -9.33 17.27 20.75
C MET A 9 -10.17 17.46 22.03
N GLY A 10 -10.84 16.42 22.51
CA GLY A 10 -11.58 16.47 23.78
C GLY A 10 -10.67 16.21 24.99
N LYS A 11 -10.05 17.27 25.53
CA LYS A 11 -9.29 17.33 26.81
C LYS A 11 -8.14 16.33 26.96
N ARG A 12 -6.86 16.76 26.91
CA ARG A 12 -5.76 16.12 27.68
C ARG A 12 -4.47 16.94 27.73
N SER A 13 -3.81 16.89 28.91
CA SER A 13 -2.47 17.41 29.19
C SER A 13 -1.44 16.91 28.16
N LYS A 14 -0.62 17.83 27.62
CA LYS A 14 0.27 17.61 26.45
C LYS A 14 1.22 16.42 26.59
N GLU A 15 1.66 16.10 27.81
CA GLU A 15 2.60 15.00 28.09
C GLU A 15 1.95 13.62 28.07
N LYS A 16 0.65 13.54 28.43
CA LYS A 16 -0.14 12.30 28.33
C LYS A 16 -0.46 11.94 26.87
N THR A 17 -0.35 12.89 25.95
CA THR A 17 -0.72 12.74 24.54
C THR A 17 0.33 11.98 23.72
N TYR A 18 1.63 12.27 23.87
CA TYR A 18 2.70 11.59 23.11
C TYR A 18 2.82 10.11 23.49
N ALA A 19 2.89 9.82 24.80
CA ALA A 19 2.94 8.45 25.29
C ALA A 19 1.70 7.64 24.86
N GLN A 20 0.54 8.29 24.70
CA GLN A 20 -0.65 7.66 24.18
C GLN A 20 -0.55 7.36 22.68
N ILE A 21 0.01 8.26 21.87
CA ILE A 21 0.22 8.03 20.43
C ILE A 21 1.15 6.83 20.23
N PHE A 22 2.32 6.81 20.88
CA PHE A 22 3.25 5.67 20.77
C PHE A 22 2.63 4.35 21.26
N ARG A 23 1.81 4.37 22.32
CA ARG A 23 1.05 3.19 22.76
C ARG A 23 0.05 2.71 21.70
N MET A 24 -0.65 3.64 21.05
CA MET A 24 -1.57 3.31 19.96
C MET A 24 -0.82 2.74 18.76
N ASP A 25 0.35 3.27 18.42
CA ASP A 25 1.16 2.74 17.31
C ASP A 25 1.66 1.33 17.60
N MET A 26 2.18 1.06 18.81
CA MET A 26 2.57 -0.29 19.22
C MET A 26 1.39 -1.27 19.18
N GLN A 27 0.20 -0.82 19.58
CA GLN A 27 -1.01 -1.64 19.51
C GLN A 27 -1.39 -1.94 18.05
N ASN A 28 -1.40 -0.93 17.17
CA ASN A 28 -1.68 -1.11 15.74
C ASN A 28 -0.72 -2.11 15.08
N LEU A 29 0.56 -2.08 15.46
CA LEU A 29 1.57 -3.02 14.95
C LEU A 29 1.29 -4.46 15.40
N ARG A 30 0.93 -4.67 16.69
CA ARG A 30 0.54 -6.00 17.20
C ARG A 30 -0.70 -6.53 16.50
N GLU A 31 -1.75 -5.70 16.41
CA GLU A 31 -2.98 -6.07 15.70
C GLU A 31 -2.71 -6.43 14.23
N THR A 32 -1.83 -5.70 13.55
CA THR A 32 -1.44 -6.01 12.16
C THR A 32 -0.69 -7.35 12.06
N GLN A 33 0.14 -7.69 13.05
CA GLN A 33 0.85 -8.97 13.09
C GLN A 33 -0.12 -10.15 13.23
N ASP A 34 -1.12 -10.00 14.10
CA ASP A 34 -2.10 -11.04 14.46
C ASP A 34 -3.21 -11.20 13.40
N THR A 35 -3.61 -10.12 12.74
CA THR A 35 -4.69 -10.14 11.73
C THR A 35 -4.30 -10.91 10.47
N ASN A 36 -3.01 -10.92 10.12
CA ASN A 36 -2.53 -11.56 8.89
C ASN A 36 -2.16 -13.03 9.18
N SER A 37 -2.92 -13.97 8.59
CA SER A 37 -2.64 -15.40 8.70
C SER A 37 -1.25 -15.74 8.12
N GLN A 38 -0.65 -16.81 8.64
CA GLN A 38 0.63 -17.30 8.13
C GLN A 38 0.56 -17.65 6.63
N GLU A 39 -0.55 -18.26 6.21
CA GLU A 39 -0.84 -18.58 4.82
C GLU A 39 -0.88 -17.33 3.92
N THR A 40 -1.51 -16.24 4.38
CA THR A 40 -1.56 -14.98 3.61
C THR A 40 -0.16 -14.41 3.41
N LYS A 41 0.67 -14.46 4.46
CA LYS A 41 2.06 -13.97 4.40
C LYS A 41 2.86 -14.77 3.37
N GLU A 42 2.79 -16.10 3.42
CA GLU A 42 3.47 -16.99 2.47
C GLU A 42 2.99 -16.78 1.04
N HIS A 43 1.68 -16.62 0.84
CA HIS A 43 1.12 -16.35 -0.47
C HIS A 43 1.65 -15.04 -1.07
N VAL A 44 1.67 -13.96 -0.28
CA VAL A 44 2.21 -12.66 -0.72
C VAL A 44 3.71 -12.75 -1.04
N ILE A 45 4.48 -13.44 -0.19
CA ILE A 45 5.92 -13.65 -0.43
C ILE A 45 6.13 -14.41 -1.74
N ASN A 46 5.40 -15.50 -1.96
CA ASN A 46 5.50 -16.30 -3.19
C ASN A 46 5.10 -15.50 -4.43
N ALA A 47 4.02 -14.71 -4.35
CA ALA A 47 3.62 -13.83 -5.44
C ALA A 47 4.72 -12.83 -5.81
N ILE A 48 5.38 -12.22 -4.82
CA ILE A 48 6.50 -11.28 -5.04
C ILE A 48 7.72 -11.98 -5.65
N ILE A 49 8.02 -13.22 -5.22
CA ILE A 49 9.19 -13.97 -5.71
C ILE A 49 8.98 -14.43 -7.16
N LEU A 50 7.79 -14.99 -7.46
CA LEU A 50 7.49 -15.63 -8.73
C LEU A 50 7.10 -14.65 -9.85
N ALA A 51 6.60 -13.46 -9.51
CA ALA A 51 6.18 -12.48 -10.51
C ALA A 51 7.34 -12.06 -11.42
N PRO A 52 7.17 -12.09 -12.76
CA PRO A 52 8.18 -11.60 -13.69
C PRO A 52 8.38 -10.08 -13.53
N ARG A 53 7.27 -9.32 -13.53
CA ARG A 53 7.25 -7.87 -13.29
C ARG A 53 6.40 -7.52 -12.08
N ILE A 54 6.81 -6.50 -11.34
CA ILE A 54 6.06 -5.96 -10.20
C ILE A 54 5.77 -4.46 -10.42
N GLY A 55 4.50 -4.11 -10.47
CA GLY A 55 4.02 -2.74 -10.56
C GLY A 55 3.54 -2.22 -9.21
N PHE A 56 3.89 -0.98 -8.87
CA PHE A 56 3.49 -0.35 -7.62
C PHE A 56 2.60 0.85 -7.88
N ILE A 57 1.52 0.98 -7.12
CA ILE A 57 0.64 2.14 -7.21
C ILE A 57 0.12 2.61 -5.86
N GLY A 58 0.03 3.93 -5.71
CA GLY A 58 -0.58 4.58 -4.56
C GLY A 58 -1.00 6.01 -4.91
N TYR A 59 -2.05 6.49 -4.26
CA TYR A 59 -2.63 7.81 -4.50
C TYR A 59 -2.61 8.65 -3.23
N ARG A 60 -2.44 9.96 -3.38
CA ARG A 60 -2.40 10.93 -2.27
C ARG A 60 -1.31 10.53 -1.24
N THR A 61 -1.68 10.36 0.02
CA THR A 61 -0.74 10.00 1.10
C THR A 61 -0.22 8.57 1.00
N SER A 62 -0.96 7.63 0.38
CA SER A 62 -0.48 6.25 0.22
C SER A 62 0.62 6.15 -0.85
N ARG A 63 0.71 7.14 -1.76
CA ARG A 63 1.77 7.21 -2.78
C ARG A 63 3.16 7.20 -2.14
N ALA A 64 3.35 7.92 -1.04
CA ALA A 64 4.64 7.97 -0.35
C ALA A 64 5.08 6.58 0.17
N ILE A 65 4.16 5.81 0.74
CA ILE A 65 4.45 4.47 1.26
C ILE A 65 4.63 3.47 0.11
N ALA A 66 3.82 3.57 -0.94
CA ALA A 66 3.98 2.73 -2.14
C ALA A 66 5.34 2.97 -2.78
N TYR A 67 5.75 4.24 -2.88
CA TYR A 67 7.05 4.62 -3.43
C TYR A 67 8.20 4.12 -2.56
N LEU A 68 8.06 4.21 -1.23
CA LEU A 68 9.06 3.69 -0.30
C LEU A 68 9.24 2.17 -0.48
N LEU A 69 8.15 1.42 -0.61
CA LEU A 69 8.20 -0.03 -0.86
C LEU A 69 8.87 -0.33 -2.21
N TYR A 70 8.47 0.36 -3.28
CA TYR A 70 9.10 0.27 -4.60
C TYR A 70 10.60 0.56 -4.52
N TYR A 71 11.00 1.62 -3.81
CA TYR A 71 12.40 2.03 -3.66
C TYR A 71 13.25 0.92 -3.02
N TYR A 72 12.74 0.27 -1.98
CA TYR A 72 13.45 -0.84 -1.36
C TYR A 72 13.48 -2.08 -2.26
N LEU A 73 12.36 -2.44 -2.90
CA LEU A 73 12.29 -3.67 -3.68
C LEU A 73 13.05 -3.57 -5.02
N SER A 74 13.01 -2.41 -5.68
CA SER A 74 13.76 -2.14 -6.93
C SER A 74 15.27 -2.22 -6.77
N ARG A 75 15.78 -2.13 -5.54
CA ARG A 75 17.20 -2.33 -5.24
C ARG A 75 17.59 -3.80 -5.20
N VAL A 76 16.64 -4.69 -4.89
CA VAL A 76 16.85 -6.13 -4.78
C VAL A 76 16.40 -6.86 -6.06
N ARG A 77 15.41 -6.31 -6.77
CA ARG A 77 14.85 -6.85 -8.02
C ARG A 77 14.88 -5.80 -9.13
N LYS A 78 15.22 -6.23 -10.35
CA LYS A 78 15.33 -5.34 -11.51
C LYS A 78 13.97 -4.99 -12.13
N ASP A 79 13.02 -5.91 -12.11
CA ASP A 79 11.74 -5.79 -12.83
C ASP A 79 10.63 -5.14 -11.98
N CYS A 80 10.96 -4.03 -11.32
CA CYS A 80 10.02 -3.24 -10.53
C CYS A 80 9.72 -1.91 -11.24
N GLU A 81 8.45 -1.52 -11.28
CA GLU A 81 8.00 -0.28 -11.90
C GLU A 81 7.05 0.47 -10.98
N PHE A 82 7.27 1.78 -10.81
CA PHE A 82 6.33 2.64 -10.09
C PHE A 82 5.36 3.31 -11.07
N LEU A 83 4.06 3.00 -10.93
CA LEU A 83 3.02 3.52 -11.80
C LEU A 83 2.71 4.98 -11.46
N ASN A 84 2.85 5.83 -12.46
CA ASN A 84 2.54 7.25 -12.34
C ASN A 84 1.06 7.50 -12.61
N SER A 85 0.47 8.42 -11.86
CA SER A 85 -0.92 8.84 -12.08
C SER A 85 -1.01 9.75 -13.30
N GLY A 86 -2.18 9.76 -13.97
CA GLY A 86 -2.44 10.60 -15.14
C GLY A 86 -2.28 9.83 -16.46
N ASP A 87 -1.96 10.55 -17.53
CA ASP A 87 -2.05 10.05 -18.91
C ASP A 87 -1.09 8.89 -19.23
N ASN A 88 0.03 8.78 -18.50
CA ASN A 88 0.97 7.69 -18.70
C ASN A 88 0.53 6.37 -18.06
N LEU A 89 -0.45 6.38 -17.17
CA LEU A 89 -0.85 5.19 -16.42
C LEU A 89 -1.36 4.08 -17.34
N SER A 90 -2.18 4.43 -18.34
CA SER A 90 -2.69 3.49 -19.34
C SER A 90 -1.55 2.85 -20.13
N ASN A 91 -0.58 3.65 -20.57
CA ASN A 91 0.58 3.17 -21.33
C ASN A 91 1.43 2.21 -20.50
N GLN A 92 1.66 2.52 -19.22
CA GLN A 92 2.38 1.62 -18.31
C GLN A 92 1.61 0.32 -18.07
N LEU A 93 0.29 0.40 -17.89
CA LEU A 93 -0.55 -0.77 -17.63
C LEU A 93 -0.67 -1.73 -18.82
N ILE A 94 -0.58 -1.24 -20.06
CA ILE A 94 -0.60 -2.09 -21.27
C ILE A 94 0.59 -3.06 -21.30
N HIS A 95 1.68 -2.76 -20.58
CA HIS A 95 2.85 -3.63 -20.50
C HIS A 95 2.73 -4.75 -19.45
N PHE A 96 1.64 -4.79 -18.68
CA PHE A 96 1.37 -5.84 -17.71
C PHE A 96 0.51 -6.95 -18.34
N GLY A 97 0.85 -8.20 -18.04
CA GLY A 97 0.14 -9.37 -18.54
C GLY A 97 0.02 -10.50 -17.50
N PRO A 98 -0.39 -11.70 -17.94
CA PRO A 98 -0.57 -12.84 -17.05
C PRO A 98 0.71 -13.19 -16.27
N GLY A 99 0.56 -13.31 -14.95
CA GLY A 99 1.66 -13.63 -14.03
C GLY A 99 2.40 -12.42 -13.47
N ASP A 100 2.20 -11.23 -14.01
CA ASP A 100 2.73 -10.00 -13.42
C ASP A 100 1.95 -9.61 -12.15
N LEU A 101 2.63 -8.95 -11.23
CA LEU A 101 2.06 -8.56 -9.93
C LEU A 101 1.84 -7.06 -9.85
N LEU A 102 0.62 -6.65 -9.50
CA LEU A 102 0.29 -5.26 -9.17
C LEU A 102 0.06 -5.10 -7.66
N ILE A 103 0.90 -4.29 -7.02
CA ILE A 103 0.81 -3.95 -5.59
C ILE A 103 0.24 -2.54 -5.46
N ALA A 104 -1.00 -2.45 -4.99
CA ALA A 104 -1.68 -1.19 -4.73
C ALA A 104 -1.80 -0.92 -3.24
N LEU A 105 -1.26 0.22 -2.79
CA LEU A 105 -1.42 0.67 -1.40
C LEU A 105 -2.44 1.80 -1.31
N SER A 106 -3.42 1.64 -0.42
CA SER A 106 -4.43 2.66 -0.16
C SER A 106 -4.90 2.62 1.27
N PHE A 107 -5.22 3.80 1.81
CA PHE A 107 -5.87 3.94 3.11
C PHE A 107 -7.40 3.94 2.97
N PRO A 108 -8.14 3.68 4.06
CA PRO A 108 -9.59 3.73 4.07
C PRO A 108 -10.13 5.04 3.50
N ARG A 109 -11.17 4.92 2.67
CA ARG A 109 -11.56 5.84 1.57
C ARG A 109 -10.63 5.68 0.37
N TYR A 110 -10.67 4.48 -0.21
CA TYR A 110 -9.95 4.13 -1.43
C TYR A 110 -10.11 5.22 -2.48
N ALA A 111 -8.99 5.64 -3.09
CA ALA A 111 -9.06 6.47 -4.28
C ALA A 111 -9.76 5.63 -5.36
N ARG A 112 -10.70 6.25 -6.09
CA ARG A 112 -11.40 5.57 -7.20
C ARG A 112 -10.40 5.05 -8.22
N GLU A 113 -9.35 5.81 -8.42
CA GLU A 113 -8.23 5.54 -9.29
C GLU A 113 -7.49 4.25 -8.89
N THR A 114 -7.27 3.98 -7.59
CA THR A 114 -6.69 2.71 -7.13
C THR A 114 -7.54 1.52 -7.55
N ILE A 115 -8.86 1.64 -7.41
CA ILE A 115 -9.80 0.56 -7.73
C ILE A 115 -9.82 0.30 -9.23
N GLU A 116 -9.82 1.34 -10.07
CA GLU A 116 -9.85 1.18 -11.52
C GLU A 116 -8.58 0.51 -12.06
N VAL A 117 -7.41 0.81 -11.48
CA VAL A 117 -6.16 0.14 -11.85
C VAL A 117 -6.17 -1.34 -11.47
N LEU A 118 -6.63 -1.67 -10.27
CA LEU A 118 -6.74 -3.07 -9.85
C LEU A 118 -7.75 -3.85 -10.69
N LYS A 119 -8.88 -3.23 -11.04
CA LYS A 119 -9.85 -3.83 -11.98
C LYS A 119 -9.25 -4.06 -13.36
N TYR A 120 -8.43 -3.13 -13.84
CA TYR A 120 -7.73 -3.30 -15.12
C TYR A 120 -6.76 -4.47 -15.06
N GLY A 121 -5.90 -4.52 -14.03
CA GLY A 121 -4.96 -5.62 -13.82
C GLY A 121 -5.64 -6.98 -13.82
N LYS A 122 -6.72 -7.13 -13.05
CA LYS A 122 -7.51 -8.36 -12.99
C LYS A 122 -8.12 -8.79 -14.34
N ARG A 123 -8.35 -7.86 -15.27
CA ARG A 123 -8.83 -8.21 -16.63
C ARG A 123 -7.72 -8.72 -17.55
N MET A 124 -6.47 -8.36 -17.27
CA MET A 124 -5.32 -8.71 -18.10
C MET A 124 -4.65 -10.03 -17.71
N GLY A 125 -4.96 -10.56 -16.52
CA GLY A 125 -4.47 -11.84 -16.01
C GLY A 125 -4.81 -12.04 -14.56
#